data_AF-A0A2T0TQZ6-F1
#
_entry.id   AF-A0A2T0TQZ6-F1
#
_cell.length_a   1.000
_cell.length_b   1.000
_cell.length_c   1.000
_cell.angle_alpha   90.00
_cell.angle_beta   90.00
_cell.angle_gamma   90.00
#
_symmetry.space_group_name_H-M   'P 1'
#
loop_
_entity.id
_entity.type
_entity.pdbx_description
1 polymer ?
#
loop_
_entity_poly.entity_id
_entity_poly.type
_entity_poly.pdbx_seq_one_letter_code
_entity_poly.pdbx_strand_id
1 'polypeptide(L)'
;MILNESSTGGVGIGTADTRGYKLTVAGGVIAESVKVALQSNWPDYVFKPEHTILSLPDVAKFVKENNHLPGVPSAVEVQLKGIDLGQMDAKLLEKIEELTLYMIEQDKKSSELRSALDVQSQMTRDQNEKIKRLESRLNQLGASRESEVSRR
;
A
#
# COMPACT_ATOMS: atom_id res chain seq x y z
N MET A 1 -9.37 46.39 8.89
CA MET A 1 -8.19 45.49 8.81
C MET A 1 -7.32 45.80 10.02
N ILE A 2 -7.28 44.92 11.02
CA ILE A 2 -6.39 45.09 12.17
C ILE A 2 -5.14 44.29 11.84
N LEU A 3 -4.12 44.96 11.32
CA LEU A 3 -2.76 44.44 11.33
C LEU A 3 -2.18 44.82 12.69
N ASN A 4 -1.84 43.82 13.50
CA ASN A 4 -1.14 44.06 14.75
C ASN A 4 0.32 43.67 14.56
N GLU A 5 1.22 44.65 14.54
CA GLU A 5 2.65 44.39 14.63
C GLU A 5 3.00 44.18 16.10
N SER A 6 3.29 42.93 16.46
CA SER A 6 3.83 42.64 17.79
C SER A 6 5.25 43.23 17.91
N SER A 7 5.65 43.61 19.13
CA SER A 7 7.01 44.11 19.43
C SER A 7 8.14 43.13 19.05
N THR A 8 7.80 41.89 18.70
CA THR A 8 8.71 40.82 18.26
C THR A 8 8.73 40.61 16.74
N GLY A 9 8.04 41.49 15.97
CA GLY A 9 8.03 41.49 14.51
C GLY A 9 7.17 40.39 13.87
N GLY A 10 6.17 39.87 14.59
CA GLY A 10 5.16 38.96 14.04
C GLY A 10 3.91 39.70 13.59
N VAL A 11 3.31 39.25 12.48
CA VAL A 11 2.08 39.78 11.88
C VAL A 11 0.89 38.90 12.24
N GLY A 12 -0.10 39.47 12.92
CA GLY A 12 -1.40 38.84 13.18
C GLY A 12 -2.50 39.36 12.24
N ILE A 13 -3.24 38.45 11.58
CA ILE A 13 -4.43 38.76 10.78
C ILE A 13 -5.64 38.17 11.50
N GLY A 14 -6.53 39.04 12.02
CA GLY A 14 -7.71 38.61 12.78
C GLY A 14 -7.43 38.13 14.21
N THR A 15 -6.17 38.22 14.69
CA THR A 15 -5.75 37.90 16.05
C THR A 15 -4.60 38.80 16.49
N ALA A 16 -4.51 39.09 17.80
CA ALA A 16 -3.35 39.73 18.43
C ALA A 16 -2.36 38.71 19.04
N ASP A 17 -2.81 37.49 19.30
CA ASP A 17 -1.95 36.39 19.76
C ASP A 17 -1.32 35.70 18.55
N THR A 18 -0.02 35.92 18.37
CA THR A 18 0.78 35.30 17.30
C THR A 18 1.41 33.98 17.70
N ARG A 19 1.29 33.56 18.98
CA ARG A 19 1.85 32.31 19.52
C ARG A 19 3.33 32.07 19.17
N GLY A 20 4.10 33.15 18.99
CA GLY A 20 5.51 33.09 18.61
C GLY A 20 5.78 32.89 17.10
N TYR A 21 4.76 32.76 16.26
CA TYR A 21 4.89 32.66 14.81
C TYR A 21 5.04 34.04 14.16
N LYS A 22 5.76 34.10 13.02
CA LYS A 22 5.94 35.33 12.24
C LYS A 22 4.69 35.77 11.48
N LEU A 23 3.82 34.83 11.12
CA LEU A 23 2.51 35.10 10.53
C LEU A 23 1.48 34.21 11.23
N THR A 24 0.39 34.81 11.74
CA THR A 24 -0.73 34.08 12.32
C THR A 24 -2.04 34.60 11.74
N VAL A 25 -2.91 33.69 11.30
CA VAL A 25 -4.20 34.04 10.70
C VAL A 25 -5.30 33.36 11.50
N ALA A 26 -6.21 34.14 12.07
CA ALA A 26 -7.44 33.63 12.67
C ALA A 26 -8.52 33.51 11.59
N GLY A 27 -8.51 32.38 10.88
CA GLY A 27 -9.41 32.11 9.76
C GLY A 27 -8.72 31.26 8.68
N GLY A 28 -9.42 31.08 7.55
CA GLY A 28 -8.84 30.42 6.38
C GLY A 28 -7.94 31.36 5.56
N VAL A 29 -7.02 30.77 4.79
CA VAL A 29 -6.19 31.46 3.80
C VAL A 29 -6.54 30.90 2.43
N ILE A 30 -6.85 31.78 1.47
CA ILE A 30 -6.93 31.42 0.05
C ILE A 30 -5.68 32.01 -0.62
N ALA A 31 -4.94 31.19 -1.33
CA ALA A 31 -3.75 31.59 -2.08
C ALA A 31 -3.73 30.84 -3.41
N GLU A 32 -3.24 31.50 -4.46
CA GLU A 32 -3.01 30.83 -5.75
C GLU A 32 -1.84 29.82 -5.67
N SER A 33 -0.85 30.10 -4.81
CA SER A 33 0.31 29.23 -4.61
C SER A 33 0.96 29.45 -3.24
N VAL A 34 1.43 28.35 -2.64
CA VAL A 34 2.23 28.34 -1.41
C VAL A 34 3.43 27.42 -1.62
N LYS A 35 4.65 27.93 -1.38
CA LYS A 35 5.87 27.14 -1.42
C LYS A 35 6.38 26.90 -0.01
N VAL A 36 6.35 25.64 0.44
CA VAL A 36 6.90 25.22 1.74
C VAL A 36 8.31 24.67 1.51
N ALA A 37 9.32 25.39 1.98
CA ALA A 37 10.73 24.99 1.86
C ALA A 37 11.27 24.55 3.23
N LEU A 38 11.04 23.28 3.58
CA LEU A 38 11.63 22.68 4.77
C LEU A 38 13.15 22.55 4.61
N GLN A 39 13.91 22.86 5.65
CA GLN A 39 15.37 22.82 5.59
C GLN A 39 15.95 21.40 5.61
N SER A 40 15.26 20.40 6.18
CA SER A 40 15.75 19.02 6.29
C SER A 40 14.62 18.04 6.65
N ASN A 41 13.78 17.59 5.70
CA ASN A 41 12.76 16.59 6.06
C ASN A 41 12.16 15.75 4.92
N TRP A 42 12.74 15.75 3.71
CA TRP A 42 12.21 14.90 2.64
C TRP A 42 12.65 13.45 2.83
N PRO A 43 11.74 12.46 2.77
CA PRO A 43 12.11 11.06 2.82
C PRO A 43 12.80 10.68 1.51
N ASP A 44 14.14 10.61 1.52
CA ASP A 44 14.96 10.07 0.42
C ASP A 44 15.66 8.78 0.87
N TYR A 45 14.96 7.98 1.67
CA TYR A 45 15.55 6.79 2.28
C TYR A 45 14.67 5.55 2.16
N VAL A 46 13.40 5.66 1.75
CA VAL A 46 12.48 4.52 1.75
C VAL A 46 12.93 3.44 0.76
N PHE A 47 13.55 3.82 -0.35
CA PHE A 47 14.09 2.89 -1.34
C PHE A 47 15.52 2.39 -1.04
N LYS A 48 16.14 2.84 0.05
CA LYS A 48 17.50 2.41 0.40
C LYS A 48 17.47 0.99 1.01
N PRO A 49 18.46 0.13 0.72
CA PRO A 49 18.49 -1.25 1.23
C PRO A 49 18.44 -1.36 2.76
N GLU A 50 18.90 -0.34 3.47
CA GLU A 50 18.94 -0.29 4.92
C GLU A 50 17.59 0.10 5.54
N HIS A 51 16.64 0.60 4.73
CA HIS A 51 15.31 0.96 5.21
C HIS A 51 14.42 -0.26 5.30
N THR A 52 14.07 -0.62 6.53
CA THR A 52 13.15 -1.72 6.81
C THR A 52 11.73 -1.17 6.93
N ILE A 53 10.88 -1.50 5.96
CA ILE A 53 9.44 -1.26 6.05
C ILE A 53 8.78 -2.33 6.92
N LEU A 54 7.68 -1.99 7.59
CA LEU A 54 6.88 -2.95 8.36
C LEU A 54 6.30 -4.02 7.44
N SER A 55 5.97 -5.20 7.97
CA SER A 55 5.21 -6.17 7.18
C SER A 55 3.73 -5.74 7.09
N LEU A 56 3.02 -6.08 6.01
CA LEU A 56 1.58 -5.80 5.91
C LEU A 56 0.75 -6.36 7.10
N PRO A 57 1.05 -7.57 7.65
CA PRO A 57 0.44 -8.04 8.89
C PRO A 57 0.68 -7.13 10.09
N ASP A 58 1.90 -6.61 10.26
CA ASP A 58 2.22 -5.69 11.36
C ASP A 58 1.52 -4.35 11.19
N VAL A 59 1.47 -3.83 9.96
CA VAL A 59 0.69 -2.63 9.62
C VAL A 59 -0.78 -2.85 9.93
N ALA A 60 -1.36 -3.98 9.52
CA ALA A 60 -2.77 -4.30 9.78
C ALA A 60 -3.07 -4.38 11.28
N LYS A 61 -2.16 -4.98 12.06
CA LYS A 61 -2.26 -5.00 13.53
C LYS A 61 -2.25 -3.59 14.10
N PHE A 62 -1.28 -2.75 13.69
CA PHE A 62 -1.19 -1.38 14.16
C PHE A 62 -2.45 -0.57 13.83
N VAL A 63 -2.95 -0.66 12.59
CA VAL A 63 -4.16 0.05 12.15
C VAL A 63 -5.38 -0.40 12.96
N LYS A 64 -5.50 -1.70 13.26
CA LYS A 64 -6.61 -2.22 14.07
C LYS A 64 -6.57 -1.70 15.51
N GLU A 65 -5.38 -1.54 16.08
CA GLU A 65 -5.19 -1.07 17.45
C GLU A 65 -5.31 0.46 17.58
N ASN A 66 -4.84 1.22 16.58
CA ASN A 66 -4.66 2.67 16.68
C ASN A 66 -5.59 3.49 15.77
N ASN A 67 -6.27 2.86 14.81
CA ASN A 67 -7.15 3.52 13.81
C ASN A 67 -6.46 4.59 12.94
N HIS A 68 -5.13 4.54 12.81
CA HIS A 68 -4.35 5.35 11.88
C HIS A 68 -3.10 4.58 11.42
N LEU A 69 -2.39 5.11 10.42
CA LEU A 69 -1.16 4.50 9.91
C LEU A 69 0.03 4.77 10.85
N PRO A 70 1.00 3.83 10.92
CA PRO A 70 2.25 4.05 11.64
C PRO A 70 2.95 5.35 11.21
N GLY A 71 3.31 6.20 12.18
CA GLY A 71 3.99 7.47 11.94
C GLY A 71 3.10 8.59 11.39
N VAL A 72 1.83 8.34 11.07
CA VAL A 72 0.85 9.40 10.75
C VAL A 72 0.11 9.77 12.03
N PRO A 73 -0.07 11.06 12.36
CA PRO A 73 -0.78 11.46 13.57
C PRO A 73 -2.25 11.01 13.52
N SER A 74 -2.79 10.68 14.68
CA SER A 74 -4.21 10.34 14.82
C SER A 74 -5.11 11.56 14.57
N ALA A 75 -6.38 11.31 14.22
CA ALA A 75 -7.36 12.39 14.04
C ALA A 75 -7.51 13.27 15.30
N VAL A 76 -7.39 12.66 16.49
CA VAL A 76 -7.44 13.37 17.78
C VAL A 76 -6.23 14.29 17.94
N GLU A 77 -5.03 13.83 17.59
CA GLU A 77 -3.83 14.66 17.64
C GLU A 77 -3.88 15.81 16.65
N VAL A 78 -4.35 15.55 15.43
CA VAL A 78 -4.55 16.59 14.40
C VAL A 78 -5.56 17.64 14.88
N GLN A 79 -6.64 17.23 15.53
CA GLN A 79 -7.63 18.17 16.06
C GLN A 79 -7.06 19.05 17.18
N LEU A 80 -6.23 18.50 18.06
CA LEU A 80 -5.68 19.21 19.21
C LEU A 80 -4.49 20.10 18.86
N LYS A 81 -3.60 19.63 17.98
CA LYS A 81 -2.29 20.25 17.71
C LYS A 81 -2.19 20.87 16.31
N GLY A 82 -3.12 20.55 15.42
CA GLY A 82 -3.01 20.88 14.00
C GLY A 82 -1.98 19.99 13.29
N ILE A 83 -1.64 20.37 12.06
CA ILE A 83 -0.57 19.74 11.28
C ILE A 83 0.44 20.79 10.83
N ASP A 84 1.71 20.41 10.80
CA ASP A 84 2.71 21.10 10.01
C ASP A 84 2.58 20.58 8.57
N LEU A 85 2.21 21.47 7.64
CA LEU A 85 1.93 21.10 6.25
C LEU A 85 3.12 20.43 5.58
N GLY A 86 4.33 20.97 5.77
CA GLY A 86 5.52 20.42 5.15
C GLY A 86 5.88 19.05 5.73
N GLN A 87 5.78 18.88 7.05
CA GLN A 87 6.06 17.58 7.68
C GLN A 87 5.02 16.53 7.30
N MET A 88 3.74 16.93 7.19
CA MET A 88 2.67 16.04 6.77
C MET A 88 2.85 15.61 5.30
N ASP A 89 3.17 16.53 4.40
CA ASP A 89 3.44 16.21 2.99
C ASP A 89 4.64 15.27 2.84
N ALA A 90 5.73 15.52 3.59
CA ALA A 90 6.87 14.62 3.65
C ALA A 90 6.46 13.23 4.17
N LYS A 91 5.61 13.16 5.20
CA LYS A 91 5.12 11.89 5.74
C LYS A 91 4.23 11.14 4.77
N LEU A 92 3.38 11.86 4.03
CA LEU A 92 2.54 11.27 2.98
C LEU A 92 3.40 10.71 1.84
N LEU A 93 4.47 11.40 1.44
CA LEU A 93 5.42 10.90 0.46
C LEU A 93 6.06 9.59 0.93
N GLU A 94 6.55 9.54 2.18
CA GLU A 94 7.10 8.31 2.79
C GLU A 94 6.10 7.14 2.67
N LYS A 95 4.81 7.38 2.94
CA LYS A 95 3.77 6.34 2.85
C LYS A 95 3.41 5.94 1.42
N ILE A 96 3.52 6.85 0.46
CA ILE A 96 3.36 6.53 -0.96
C ILE A 96 4.52 5.64 -1.43
N GLU A 97 5.75 5.92 -0.99
CA GLU A 97 6.92 5.10 -1.31
C GLU A 97 6.82 3.71 -0.68
N GLU A 98 6.44 3.60 0.60
CA GLU A 98 6.17 2.32 1.27
C GLU A 98 5.07 1.53 0.55
N LEU A 99 3.97 2.20 0.15
CA LEU A 99 2.89 1.57 -0.61
C LEU A 99 3.37 1.04 -1.96
N THR A 100 4.26 1.78 -2.63
CA THR A 100 4.86 1.37 -3.90
C THR A 100 5.70 0.10 -3.72
N LEU A 101 6.47 -0.01 -2.63
CA LEU A 101 7.22 -1.22 -2.31
C LEU A 101 6.31 -2.43 -2.09
N TYR A 102 5.23 -2.28 -1.31
CA TYR A 102 4.25 -3.36 -1.15
C TYR A 102 3.60 -3.76 -2.48
N MET A 103 3.30 -2.79 -3.35
CA MET A 103 2.70 -3.04 -4.66
C MET A 103 3.65 -3.85 -5.57
N ILE A 104 4.94 -3.52 -5.58
CA ILE A 104 5.97 -4.25 -6.32
C ILE A 104 6.08 -5.70 -5.81
N GLU A 105 6.11 -5.89 -4.48
CA GLU A 105 6.13 -7.23 -3.89
C GLU A 105 4.88 -8.04 -4.24
N GLN A 106 3.72 -7.38 -4.22
CA GLN A 106 2.43 -8.00 -4.55
C GLN A 106 2.35 -8.39 -6.03
N ASP A 107 2.85 -7.56 -6.94
CA ASP A 107 2.91 -7.87 -8.37
C ASP A 107 3.81 -9.08 -8.65
N LYS A 108 4.97 -9.15 -7.98
CA LYS A 108 5.86 -10.33 -8.04
C LYS A 108 5.14 -11.60 -7.59
N LYS A 109 4.48 -11.58 -6.42
CA LYS A 109 3.71 -12.74 -5.91
C LYS A 109 2.58 -13.13 -6.87
N SER A 110 1.88 -12.15 -7.44
CA SER A 110 0.82 -12.37 -8.42
C SER A 110 1.34 -13.05 -9.70
N SER A 111 2.50 -12.61 -10.20
CA SER A 111 3.17 -13.22 -11.35
C SER A 111 3.60 -14.67 -11.07
N GLU A 112 4.21 -14.91 -9.91
CA GLU A 112 4.62 -16.25 -9.47
C GLU A 112 3.42 -17.19 -9.35
N LEU A 113 2.31 -16.74 -8.74
CA LEU A 113 1.07 -17.51 -8.62
C LEU A 113 0.45 -17.84 -9.99
N ARG A 114 0.46 -16.89 -10.94
CA ARG A 114 -0.04 -17.13 -12.30
C ARG A 114 0.77 -18.19 -13.03
N SER A 115 2.10 -18.10 -12.94
CA SER A 115 3.00 -19.10 -13.52
C SER A 115 2.76 -20.50 -12.93
N ALA A 116 2.62 -20.59 -11.60
CA ALA A 116 2.29 -21.85 -10.94
C ALA A 116 0.93 -22.41 -11.39
N LEU A 117 -0.07 -21.55 -11.56
CA LEU A 117 -1.41 -21.93 -12.02
C LEU A 117 -1.40 -22.46 -13.47
N ASP A 118 -0.59 -21.85 -14.34
CA ASP A 118 -0.44 -22.31 -15.73
C ASP A 118 0.20 -23.71 -15.79
N VAL A 119 1.25 -23.93 -15.00
CA VAL A 119 1.90 -25.24 -14.88
C VAL A 119 0.91 -26.29 -14.36
N GLN A 120 0.15 -25.97 -13.31
CA GLN A 120 -0.85 -26.87 -12.75
C GLN A 120 -1.98 -27.18 -13.74
N SER A 121 -2.42 -26.18 -14.50
CA SER A 121 -3.43 -26.34 -15.55
C SER A 121 -2.94 -27.27 -16.66
N GLN A 122 -1.67 -27.15 -17.07
CA GLN A 122 -1.09 -28.05 -18.06
C GLN A 122 -0.97 -29.49 -17.53
N MET A 123 -0.50 -29.66 -16.28
CA MET A 123 -0.41 -30.98 -15.65
C MET A 123 -1.79 -31.67 -15.55
N THR A 124 -2.84 -30.91 -15.24
CA THR A 124 -4.22 -31.41 -15.18
C THR A 124 -4.70 -31.87 -16.57
N ARG A 125 -4.38 -31.12 -17.63
CA ARG A 125 -4.71 -31.52 -19.01
C ARG A 125 -4.00 -32.82 -19.39
N ASP A 126 -2.71 -32.93 -19.10
CA ASP A 126 -1.92 -34.12 -19.42
C ASP A 126 -2.41 -35.36 -18.65
N GLN A 127 -2.83 -35.17 -17.40
CA GLN A 127 -3.46 -36.22 -16.60
C GLN A 127 -4.79 -36.67 -17.22
N ASN A 128 -5.65 -35.74 -17.64
CA ASN A 128 -6.92 -36.07 -18.29
C ASN A 128 -6.72 -36.85 -19.60
N GLU A 129 -5.72 -36.49 -20.41
CA GLU A 129 -5.41 -37.24 -21.63
C GLU A 129 -4.87 -38.65 -21.33
N LYS A 130 -4.06 -38.81 -20.29
CA LYS A 130 -3.63 -40.14 -19.83
C LYS A 130 -4.81 -40.99 -19.36
N ILE A 131 -5.74 -40.40 -18.60
CA ILE A 131 -6.95 -41.08 -18.13
C ILE A 131 -7.78 -41.58 -19.33
N LYS A 132 -8.07 -40.74 -20.32
CA LYS A 132 -8.81 -41.14 -21.54
C LYS A 132 -8.14 -42.29 -22.29
N ARG A 133 -6.80 -42.27 -22.39
CA ARG A 133 -6.04 -43.36 -23.03
C ARG A 133 -6.15 -44.66 -22.24
N LEU A 134 -6.10 -44.60 -20.91
CA LEU A 134 -6.27 -45.77 -20.05
C LEU A 134 -7.70 -46.34 -20.16
N GLU A 135 -8.71 -45.48 -20.15
CA GLU A 135 -10.12 -45.88 -20.35
C GLU A 135 -10.31 -46.58 -21.71
N SER A 136 -9.75 -46.02 -22.78
CA SER A 136 -9.80 -46.61 -24.12
C SER A 136 -9.14 -47.99 -24.17
N ARG A 137 -7.98 -48.17 -23.51
CA ARG A 137 -7.29 -49.46 -23.42
C ARG A 137 -8.08 -50.49 -22.62
N LEU A 138 -8.71 -50.08 -21.52
CA LEU A 138 -9.55 -50.96 -20.71
C LEU A 138 -10.76 -51.47 -21.52
N ASN A 139 -11.41 -50.59 -22.27
CA ASN A 139 -12.55 -50.97 -23.13
C ASN A 139 -12.13 -51.96 -24.22
N GLN A 140 -10.98 -51.76 -24.87
CA GLN A 140 -10.46 -52.70 -25.86
C GLN A 140 -10.17 -54.09 -25.27
N LEU A 141 -9.53 -54.14 -24.09
CA LEU A 141 -9.25 -55.40 -23.40
C LEU A 141 -10.53 -56.13 -22.98
N GLY A 142 -11.55 -55.40 -22.52
CA GLY A 142 -12.87 -55.95 -22.21
C GLY A 142 -13.52 -56.61 -23.43
N ALA A 143 -13.56 -55.91 -24.56
CA ALA A 143 -14.12 -56.43 -25.81
C ALA A 143 -13.36 -57.67 -26.34
N SER A 144 -12.02 -57.68 -26.22
CA SER A 144 -11.22 -58.86 -26.58
C SER A 144 -11.58 -60.08 -25.72
N ARG A 145 -11.76 -59.90 -24.41
CA ARG A 145 -12.13 -60.98 -23.48
C ARG A 145 -13.51 -61.57 -23.77
N GLU A 146 -14.50 -60.74 -24.09
CA GLU A 146 -15.85 -61.19 -24.46
C GLU A 146 -15.85 -61.98 -25.78
N SER A 147 -15.01 -61.57 -26.74
CA SER A 147 -14.89 -62.26 -28.03
C SER A 147 -14.22 -63.65 -27.94
N GLU A 148 -13.35 -63.87 -26.94
CA GLU A 148 -12.72 -65.17 -26.68
C GLU A 148 -13.65 -66.14 -25.94
N VAL A 149 -14.51 -65.63 -25.05
CA VAL A 149 -15.49 -66.45 -24.33
C VAL A 149 -16.61 -66.94 -25.26
N SER A 150 -17.06 -66.12 -26.22
CA SER A 150 -18.10 -66.51 -27.18
C SER A 150 -17.64 -67.53 -28.24
N ARG A 151 -16.35 -67.83 -28.33
CA ARG A 151 -15.77 -68.80 -29.28
C ARG A 151 -15.49 -70.17 -28.66
N ARG A 152 -15.76 -70.36 -27.38
CA ARG A 152 -15.67 -71.66 -26.67
C ARG A 152 -17.07 -72.20 -26.39
#